data_AF-L7QWM9-F1
#
_entry.id   AF-L7QWM9-F1
#
_cell.length_a   1.000
_cell.length_b   1.000
_cell.length_c   1.000
_cell.angle_alpha   90.00
_cell.angle_beta   90.00
_cell.angle_gamma   90.00
#
_symmetry.space_group_name_H-M   'P 1'
#
loop_
_entity.id
_entity.type
_entity.pdbx_description
1 polymer ?
#
loop_
_entity_poly.entity_id
_entity_poly.type
_entity_poly.pdbx_seq_one_letter_code
_entity_poly.pdbx_strand_id
1 'polypeptide(L)'
;RHAPNMGWLTFTFGLERKFKSLCSRLEVVRTHQQQENLKFMAHFRRRFVVRDGKRKAANKCGERAPVELFELRSNGSAICTRLVQVKADAAQLNSCFCYILNVPVEGADDTDSAIVYVWLGKNSDPEDARLIQQIAEDKFNSPWVSLQVLNEGSEPDNFFWVGLGGRKPYESDAEFLNYTRLFRCSNEKGYFTVSEKCT
;
A
#
# COMPACT_ATOMS: atom_id res chain seq x y z
N ARG A 1 -11.13 2.89 5.58
CA ARG A 1 -12.47 2.28 5.81
C ARG A 1 -12.86 2.18 7.30
N HIS A 2 -11.91 2.22 8.24
CA HIS A 2 -12.14 1.97 9.67
C HIS A 2 -11.91 3.18 10.59
N ALA A 3 -11.68 4.37 10.03
CA ALA A 3 -11.48 5.58 10.80
C ALA A 3 -12.83 6.12 11.33
N PRO A 4 -12.93 6.45 12.63
CA PRO A 4 -14.16 7.00 13.19
C PRO A 4 -14.43 8.41 12.64
N ASN A 5 -15.72 8.77 12.52
CA ASN A 5 -16.13 10.11 12.08
C ASN A 5 -15.72 11.23 13.05
N MET A 6 -15.33 10.89 14.28
CA MET A 6 -15.00 11.87 15.33
C MET A 6 -13.91 12.85 14.91
N GLY A 7 -12.83 12.38 14.28
CA GLY A 7 -11.73 13.27 13.86
C GLY A 7 -12.18 14.32 12.84
N TRP A 8 -13.06 13.95 11.92
CA TRP A 8 -13.65 14.87 10.95
C TRP A 8 -14.55 15.90 11.63
N LEU A 9 -15.43 15.46 12.54
CA LEU A 9 -16.32 16.36 13.28
C LEU A 9 -15.52 17.36 14.14
N THR A 10 -14.47 16.91 14.83
CA THR A 10 -13.57 17.78 15.60
C THR A 10 -12.91 18.84 14.72
N PHE A 11 -12.47 18.48 13.51
CA PHE A 11 -11.93 19.45 12.56
C PHE A 11 -12.98 20.48 12.12
N THR A 12 -14.14 20.01 11.65
CA THR A 12 -15.23 20.86 11.13
C THR A 12 -15.75 21.84 12.19
N PHE A 13 -16.03 21.37 13.40
CA PHE A 13 -16.60 22.22 14.45
C PHE A 13 -15.56 23.04 15.23
N GLY A 14 -14.28 22.62 15.23
CA GLY A 14 -13.23 23.29 16.00
C GLY A 14 -12.26 24.13 15.17
N LEU A 15 -11.64 23.51 14.16
CA LEU A 15 -10.48 24.08 13.46
C LEU A 15 -10.85 24.80 12.17
N GLU A 16 -11.92 24.38 11.50
CA GLU A 16 -12.28 24.92 10.19
C GLU A 16 -12.47 26.45 10.21
N ARG A 17 -13.16 26.97 11.23
CA ARG A 17 -13.35 28.43 11.39
C ARG A 17 -12.02 29.17 11.53
N LYS A 18 -11.05 28.60 12.25
CA LYS A 18 -9.71 29.19 12.44
C LYS A 18 -8.91 29.20 11.14
N PHE A 19 -9.01 28.14 10.34
CA PHE A 19 -8.35 28.10 9.03
C PHE A 19 -9.00 29.07 8.04
N LYS A 20 -10.33 29.21 8.06
CA LYS A 20 -11.04 30.18 7.23
C LYS A 20 -10.70 31.63 7.58
N SER A 21 -10.42 31.95 8.85
CA SER A 21 -9.97 33.30 9.22
C SER A 21 -8.54 33.61 8.75
N LEU A 22 -7.69 32.59 8.58
CA LEU A 22 -6.30 32.74 8.10
C LEU A 22 -6.20 32.70 6.58
N CYS A 23 -7.04 31.88 5.93
CA CYS A 23 -7.03 31.65 4.49
C CYS A 23 -8.39 32.01 3.90
N SER A 24 -8.48 33.16 3.24
CA SER A 24 -9.72 33.67 2.63
C SER A 24 -10.27 32.78 1.51
N ARG A 25 -9.43 31.94 0.90
CA ARG A 25 -9.79 30.98 -0.15
C ARG A 25 -9.44 29.55 0.27
N LEU A 26 -10.08 29.07 1.33
CA LEU A 26 -9.94 27.70 1.81
C LEU A 26 -11.02 26.79 1.22
N GLU A 27 -10.61 25.73 0.53
CA GLU A 27 -11.47 24.61 0.14
C GLU A 27 -11.22 23.44 1.08
N VAL A 28 -12.29 22.89 1.66
CA VAL A 28 -12.20 21.72 2.54
C VAL A 28 -12.83 20.53 1.81
N VAL A 29 -12.01 19.54 1.48
CA VAL A 29 -12.44 18.32 0.80
C VAL A 29 -12.23 17.13 1.72
N ARG A 30 -13.30 16.35 1.96
CA ARG A 30 -13.22 15.08 2.66
C ARG A 30 -12.96 13.97 1.65
N THR A 31 -11.88 13.22 1.84
CA THR A 31 -11.58 12.02 1.05
C THR A 31 -11.62 10.78 1.92
N HIS A 32 -11.93 9.65 1.30
CA HIS A 32 -11.80 8.33 1.91
C HIS A 32 -10.54 7.64 1.38
N GLN A 33 -9.99 6.74 2.19
CA GLN A 33 -8.83 5.91 1.81
C GLN A 33 -9.12 5.17 0.50
N GLN A 34 -8.17 5.25 -0.43
CA GLN A 34 -8.27 4.75 -1.81
C GLN A 34 -9.26 5.50 -2.73
N GLN A 35 -9.83 6.62 -2.27
CA GLN A 35 -10.69 7.53 -3.05
C GLN A 35 -10.10 8.95 -3.11
N GLU A 36 -8.78 9.05 -3.01
CA GLU A 36 -8.06 10.32 -3.09
C GLU A 36 -8.08 10.87 -4.52
N ASN A 37 -8.25 12.20 -4.64
CA ASN A 37 -8.25 12.86 -5.95
C ASN A 37 -6.82 13.09 -6.49
N LEU A 38 -6.72 13.34 -7.80
CA LEU A 38 -5.44 13.54 -8.49
C LEU A 38 -4.62 14.71 -7.92
N LYS A 39 -5.29 15.82 -7.55
CA LYS A 39 -4.62 16.98 -6.94
C LYS A 39 -3.92 16.58 -5.64
N PHE A 40 -4.60 15.85 -4.76
CA PHE A 40 -4.01 15.37 -3.52
C PHE A 40 -2.84 14.42 -3.80
N MET A 41 -3.04 13.43 -4.67
CA MET A 41 -2.01 12.44 -5.01
C MET A 41 -0.73 13.07 -5.58
N ALA A 42 -0.86 14.14 -6.37
CA ALA A 42 0.27 14.85 -6.98
C ALA A 42 1.29 15.39 -5.95
N HIS A 43 0.85 15.72 -4.73
CA HIS A 43 1.74 16.23 -3.67
C HIS A 43 2.79 15.19 -3.23
N PHE A 44 2.46 13.90 -3.35
CA PHE A 44 3.32 12.80 -2.89
C PHE A 44 4.33 12.33 -3.94
N ARG A 45 4.25 12.88 -5.16
CA ARG A 45 5.18 12.55 -6.27
C ARG A 45 5.34 11.03 -6.44
N ARG A 46 4.22 10.31 -6.56
CA ARG A 46 4.14 8.84 -6.74
C ARG A 46 4.59 7.98 -5.54
N ARG A 47 4.96 8.59 -4.41
CA ARG A 47 5.47 7.92 -3.20
C ARG A 47 4.46 7.93 -2.05
N PHE A 48 3.19 7.66 -2.37
CA PHE A 48 2.11 7.61 -1.38
C PHE A 48 2.03 6.22 -0.74
N VAL A 49 2.26 6.13 0.57
CA VAL A 49 2.25 4.86 1.32
C VAL A 49 1.00 4.76 2.19
N VAL A 50 0.27 3.66 2.05
CA VAL A 50 -0.95 3.36 2.80
C VAL A 50 -0.69 2.14 3.67
N ARG A 51 -0.51 2.38 4.98
CA ARG A 51 -0.43 1.32 6.00
C ARG A 51 -1.82 0.95 6.47
N ASP A 52 -2.03 -0.33 6.77
CA ASP A 52 -3.25 -0.80 7.40
C ASP A 52 -3.18 -0.61 8.93
N GLY A 53 -4.33 -0.45 9.57
CA GLY A 53 -4.43 -0.26 11.00
C GLY A 53 -4.32 1.20 11.48
N LYS A 54 -3.96 1.38 12.77
CA LYS A 54 -3.98 2.67 13.48
C LYS A 54 -2.55 3.19 13.71
N ARG A 55 -2.38 4.51 13.60
CA ARG A 55 -1.12 5.17 14.00
C ARG A 55 -0.85 4.93 15.48
N LYS A 56 0.38 4.53 15.83
CA LYS A 56 0.78 4.18 17.21
C LYS A 56 -0.11 3.10 17.84
N ALA A 57 -0.47 2.06 17.08
CA ALA A 57 -0.90 0.83 17.74
C ALA A 57 0.25 0.42 18.66
N ALA A 58 0.03 0.47 19.98
CA ALA A 58 1.02 -0.01 20.92
C ALA A 58 1.26 -1.47 20.56
N ASN A 59 2.50 -1.83 20.20
CA ASN A 59 2.94 -3.22 20.32
C ASN A 59 2.62 -3.58 21.77
N LYS A 60 1.65 -4.46 21.98
CA LYS A 60 1.30 -4.86 23.33
C LYS A 60 2.58 -5.44 23.93
N CYS A 61 2.91 -5.01 25.15
CA CYS A 61 3.96 -5.50 26.02
C CYS A 61 4.80 -6.67 25.43
N GLY A 62 5.92 -6.35 24.76
CA GLY A 62 6.91 -7.35 24.31
C GLY A 62 6.56 -8.15 23.04
N GLU A 63 5.46 -7.85 22.35
CA GLU A 63 5.15 -8.49 21.06
C GLU A 63 6.00 -7.87 19.93
N ARG A 64 6.67 -8.76 19.18
CA ARG A 64 7.49 -8.44 18.00
C ARG A 64 6.67 -7.62 16.99
N ALA A 65 7.32 -6.65 16.35
CA ALA A 65 6.72 -5.97 15.21
C ALA A 65 6.27 -7.02 14.17
N PRO A 66 5.05 -6.91 13.62
CA PRO A 66 4.57 -7.87 12.63
C PRO A 66 5.36 -7.74 11.33
N VAL A 67 5.45 -8.84 10.58
CA VAL A 67 5.94 -8.80 9.20
C VAL A 67 4.95 -7.98 8.36
N GLU A 68 5.47 -7.09 7.52
CA GLU A 68 4.66 -6.22 6.69
C GLU A 68 4.96 -6.47 5.22
N LEU A 69 3.91 -6.71 4.43
CA LEU A 69 4.01 -6.81 2.98
C LEU A 69 3.30 -5.60 2.36
N PHE A 70 3.97 -4.96 1.40
CA PHE A 70 3.45 -3.84 0.65
C PHE A 70 3.46 -4.15 -0.83
N GLU A 71 2.37 -3.83 -1.52
CA GLU A 71 2.19 -3.98 -2.96
C GLU A 71 2.20 -2.60 -3.61
N LEU A 72 3.01 -2.42 -4.66
CA LEU A 72 2.98 -1.21 -5.47
C LEU A 72 1.85 -1.31 -6.50
N ARG A 73 0.85 -0.44 -6.37
CA ARG A 73 -0.29 -0.38 -7.29
C ARG A 73 -0.25 0.87 -8.14
N SER A 74 -0.44 0.70 -9.44
CA SER A 74 -0.55 1.78 -10.42
C SER A 74 -1.87 1.67 -11.18
N ASN A 75 -2.85 2.49 -10.81
CA ASN A 75 -4.18 2.46 -11.42
C ASN A 75 -4.29 3.51 -12.53
N GLY A 76 -4.06 3.11 -13.78
CA GLY A 76 -4.30 3.88 -15.01
C GLY A 76 -3.34 5.05 -15.27
N SER A 77 -2.94 5.81 -14.24
CA SER A 77 -1.98 6.90 -14.34
C SER A 77 -0.88 6.77 -13.30
N ALA A 78 0.35 7.10 -13.68
CA ALA A 78 1.51 7.16 -12.81
C ALA A 78 1.31 8.07 -11.58
N ILE A 79 0.44 9.09 -11.66
CA ILE A 79 0.11 9.97 -10.51
C ILE A 79 -0.65 9.20 -9.42
N CYS A 80 -1.42 8.18 -9.80
CA CYS A 80 -2.25 7.38 -8.91
C CYS A 80 -1.47 6.23 -8.23
N THR A 81 -0.15 6.17 -8.41
CA THR A 81 0.69 5.14 -7.79
C THR A 81 0.65 5.22 -6.28
N ARG A 82 0.51 4.06 -5.64
CA ARG A 82 0.38 3.91 -4.20
C ARG A 82 1.03 2.61 -3.75
N LEU A 83 1.76 2.67 -2.64
CA LEU A 83 2.29 1.50 -1.97
C LEU A 83 1.32 1.11 -0.85
N VAL A 84 0.61 -0.01 -1.00
CA VAL A 84 -0.47 -0.41 -0.09
C VAL A 84 -0.04 -1.62 0.72
N GLN A 85 -0.20 -1.54 2.03
CA GLN A 85 0.00 -2.69 2.91
C GLN A 85 -1.08 -3.74 2.64
N VAL A 86 -0.63 -4.96 2.36
CA VAL A 86 -1.47 -6.14 2.17
C VAL A 86 -1.13 -7.18 3.25
N LYS A 87 -1.90 -8.26 3.31
CA LYS A 87 -1.61 -9.35 4.23
C LYS A 87 -0.25 -9.96 3.88
N ALA A 88 0.64 -10.12 4.86
CA ALA A 88 1.90 -10.82 4.70
C ALA A 88 1.64 -12.33 4.51
N ASP A 89 1.39 -12.72 3.26
CA ASP A 89 1.06 -14.08 2.86
C ASP A 89 1.60 -14.31 1.44
N ALA A 90 2.31 -15.41 1.20
CA ALA A 90 2.90 -15.70 -0.10
C ALA A 90 1.85 -15.76 -1.22
N ALA A 91 0.60 -16.12 -0.91
CA ALA A 91 -0.51 -16.14 -1.87
C ALA A 91 -0.96 -14.74 -2.35
N GLN A 92 -0.40 -13.65 -1.80
CA GLN A 92 -0.67 -12.28 -2.25
C GLN A 92 0.33 -11.77 -3.29
N LEU A 93 1.41 -12.52 -3.55
CA LEU A 93 2.36 -12.16 -4.59
C LEU A 93 1.71 -12.30 -5.97
N ASN A 94 2.23 -11.56 -6.94
CA ASN A 94 1.87 -11.72 -8.34
C ASN A 94 3.05 -11.32 -9.22
N SER A 95 3.39 -12.15 -10.21
CA SER A 95 4.56 -11.95 -11.08
C SER A 95 4.51 -10.65 -11.88
N CYS A 96 3.34 -10.01 -12.03
CA CYS A 96 3.17 -8.75 -12.75
C CYS A 96 3.35 -7.50 -11.87
N PHE A 97 3.54 -7.65 -10.55
CA PHE A 97 3.66 -6.53 -9.62
C PHE A 97 4.96 -6.56 -8.82
N CYS A 98 5.23 -5.46 -8.12
CA CYS A 98 6.38 -5.30 -7.25
C CYS A 98 5.96 -5.14 -5.80
N TYR A 99 6.77 -5.68 -4.89
CA TYR A 99 6.44 -5.72 -3.46
C TYR A 99 7.62 -5.30 -2.59
N ILE A 100 7.31 -4.77 -1.40
CA ILE A 100 8.27 -4.57 -0.31
C ILE A 100 7.84 -5.46 0.86
N LEU A 101 8.70 -6.38 1.26
CA LEU A 101 8.53 -7.22 2.45
C LEU A 101 9.47 -6.71 3.53
N ASN A 102 8.91 -6.20 4.63
CA ASN A 102 9.64 -5.78 5.82
C ASN A 102 9.55 -6.88 6.88
N VAL A 103 10.68 -7.53 7.19
CA VAL A 103 10.79 -8.61 8.17
C VAL A 103 11.58 -8.10 9.38
N PRO A 104 10.92 -7.80 10.51
CA PRO A 104 11.61 -7.41 11.74
C PRO A 104 12.50 -8.55 12.25
N VAL A 105 13.71 -8.25 12.70
CA VAL A 105 14.71 -9.20 13.23
C VAL A 105 15.10 -8.79 14.64
N GLU A 106 15.35 -9.77 15.52
CA GLU A 106 15.86 -9.50 16.85
C GLU A 106 17.32 -9.04 16.78
N GLY A 107 17.58 -7.81 17.21
CA GLY A 107 18.92 -7.32 17.51
C GLY A 107 19.33 -7.70 18.93
N ALA A 108 20.64 -7.87 19.17
CA ALA A 108 21.18 -8.13 20.50
C ALA A 108 21.03 -6.92 21.47
N ASP A 109 20.86 -5.72 20.91
CA ASP A 109 20.95 -4.45 21.64
C ASP A 109 19.69 -3.59 21.47
N ASP A 110 18.51 -4.05 21.92
CA ASP A 110 17.24 -3.28 22.03
C ASP A 110 16.90 -2.36 20.82
N THR A 111 17.42 -2.71 19.65
CA THR A 111 17.41 -1.90 18.43
C THR A 111 16.64 -2.71 17.40
N ASP A 112 15.50 -2.17 16.99
CA ASP A 112 14.61 -2.76 15.99
C ASP A 112 15.35 -2.87 14.65
N SER A 113 16.05 -3.99 14.47
CA SER A 113 16.69 -4.35 13.22
C SER A 113 15.64 -4.99 12.30
N ALA A 114 15.80 -4.83 10.98
CA ALA A 114 14.91 -5.49 10.04
C ALA A 114 15.64 -5.86 8.75
N ILE A 115 15.12 -6.86 8.05
CA ILE A 115 15.51 -7.16 6.67
C ILE A 115 14.37 -6.74 5.77
N VAL A 116 14.67 -5.89 4.81
CA VAL A 116 13.71 -5.37 3.84
C VAL A 116 14.04 -5.96 2.48
N TYR A 117 13.09 -6.72 1.93
CA TYR A 117 13.20 -7.29 0.60
C TYR A 117 12.33 -6.50 -0.37
N VAL A 118 12.94 -5.99 -1.44
CA VAL A 118 12.25 -5.45 -2.61
C VAL A 118 12.11 -6.57 -3.61
N TRP A 119 10.93 -7.15 -3.72
CA TRP A 119 10.66 -8.26 -4.63
C TRP A 119 10.10 -7.72 -5.95
N LEU A 120 10.77 -8.05 -7.04
CA LEU A 120 10.43 -7.65 -8.39
C LEU A 120 9.84 -8.84 -9.14
N GLY A 121 8.54 -8.77 -9.43
CA GLY A 121 7.88 -9.77 -10.26
C GLY A 121 8.50 -9.82 -11.65
N LYS A 122 8.61 -11.02 -12.21
CA LYS A 122 9.24 -11.29 -13.51
C LYS A 122 8.59 -10.51 -14.67
N ASN A 123 7.29 -10.27 -14.58
CA ASN A 123 6.47 -9.59 -15.57
C ASN A 123 6.13 -8.15 -15.14
N SER A 124 6.78 -7.62 -14.11
CA SER A 124 6.52 -6.27 -13.61
C SER A 124 7.00 -5.18 -14.57
N ASP A 125 6.33 -4.03 -14.54
CA ASP A 125 6.72 -2.86 -15.34
C ASP A 125 8.10 -2.33 -14.86
N PRO A 126 9.09 -2.13 -15.76
CA PRO A 126 10.41 -1.62 -15.38
C PRO A 126 10.40 -0.27 -14.66
N GLU A 127 9.44 0.61 -14.95
CA GLU A 127 9.30 1.90 -14.27
C GLU A 127 8.78 1.72 -12.84
N ASP A 128 7.87 0.78 -12.62
CA ASP A 128 7.40 0.43 -11.28
C ASP A 128 8.49 -0.28 -10.47
N ALA A 129 9.29 -1.14 -11.11
CA ALA A 129 10.48 -1.74 -10.51
C ALA A 129 11.52 -0.70 -10.07
N ARG A 130 11.77 0.36 -10.87
CA ARG A 130 12.65 1.47 -10.47
C ARG A 130 12.04 2.29 -9.33
N LEU A 131 10.75 2.59 -9.43
CA LEU A 131 10.05 3.40 -8.43
C LEU A 131 10.00 2.72 -7.07
N ILE A 132 9.71 1.42 -7.00
CA ILE A 132 9.63 0.71 -5.72
C ILE A 132 10.99 0.66 -5.03
N GLN A 133 12.08 0.51 -5.79
CA GLN A 133 13.44 0.55 -5.25
C GLN A 133 13.75 1.92 -4.63
N GLN A 134 13.39 3.01 -5.31
CA GLN A 134 13.52 4.36 -4.75
C GLN A 134 12.68 4.56 -3.49
N ILE A 135 11.44 4.03 -3.48
CA ILE A 135 10.58 4.09 -2.29
C ILE A 135 11.18 3.30 -1.13
N ALA A 136 11.73 2.11 -1.40
CA ALA A 136 12.37 1.27 -0.41
C ALA A 136 13.59 1.97 0.20
N GLU A 137 14.44 2.56 -0.63
CA GLU A 137 15.61 3.33 -0.19
C GLU A 137 15.21 4.54 0.66
N ASP A 138 14.26 5.35 0.17
CA ASP A 138 13.86 6.59 0.85
C ASP A 138 13.09 6.36 2.17
N LYS A 139 12.35 5.25 2.30
CA LYS A 139 11.35 5.08 3.38
C LYS A 139 11.55 3.87 4.27
N PHE A 140 12.31 2.89 3.82
CA PHE A 140 12.51 1.64 4.55
C PHE A 140 13.99 1.36 4.85
N ASN A 141 14.92 1.99 4.12
CA ASN A 141 16.34 1.86 4.43
C ASN A 141 16.75 2.70 5.65
N SER A 142 17.61 2.13 6.49
CA SER A 142 18.23 2.80 7.62
C SER A 142 19.51 2.05 7.99
N PRO A 143 20.43 2.63 8.80
CA PRO A 143 21.68 1.97 9.16
C PRO A 143 21.54 0.59 9.85
N TRP A 144 20.35 0.28 10.37
CA TRP A 144 20.03 -0.93 11.13
C TRP A 144 19.20 -1.93 10.30
N VAL A 145 18.96 -1.61 9.02
CA VAL A 145 18.16 -2.39 8.09
C VAL A 145 19.04 -2.96 6.98
N SER A 146 18.89 -4.25 6.70
CA SER A 146 19.47 -4.86 5.50
C SER A 146 18.45 -4.79 4.37
N LEU A 147 18.67 -3.91 3.39
CA LEU A 147 17.83 -3.81 2.20
C LEU A 147 18.39 -4.68 1.06
N GLN A 148 17.55 -5.52 0.48
CA GLN A 148 17.92 -6.45 -0.59
C GLN A 148 16.90 -6.38 -1.72
N VAL A 149 17.38 -6.25 -2.97
CA VAL A 149 16.53 -6.32 -4.16
C VAL A 149 16.58 -7.75 -4.71
N LEU A 150 15.41 -8.37 -4.86
CA LEU A 150 15.24 -9.74 -5.30
C LEU A 150 14.40 -9.77 -6.59
N ASN A 151 14.90 -10.49 -7.59
CA ASN A 151 14.07 -10.88 -8.74
C ASN A 151 13.31 -12.16 -8.40
N GLU A 152 12.08 -12.28 -8.92
CA GLU A 152 11.29 -13.50 -8.81
C GLU A 152 12.10 -14.75 -9.22
N GLY A 153 12.09 -15.77 -8.36
CA GLY A 153 12.84 -17.02 -8.51
C GLY A 153 14.23 -17.02 -7.86
N SER A 154 14.72 -15.87 -7.40
CA SER A 154 16.01 -15.73 -6.69
C SER A 154 15.83 -15.47 -5.19
N GLU A 155 14.67 -15.83 -4.62
CA GLU A 155 14.37 -15.56 -3.23
C GLU A 155 15.15 -16.48 -2.28
N PRO A 156 15.72 -15.96 -1.19
CA PRO A 156 16.37 -16.81 -0.21
C PRO A 156 15.35 -17.73 0.45
N ASP A 157 15.74 -19.00 0.64
CA ASP A 157 14.90 -19.99 1.34
C ASP A 157 14.62 -19.57 2.79
N ASN A 158 15.59 -18.92 3.41
CA ASN A 158 15.53 -18.48 4.79
C ASN A 158 15.00 -17.04 4.90
N PHE A 159 14.12 -16.80 5.87
CA PHE A 159 13.49 -15.51 6.21
C PHE A 159 12.46 -14.95 5.24
N PHE A 160 12.70 -14.93 3.92
CA PHE A 160 11.72 -14.38 2.96
C PHE A 160 10.41 -15.16 2.98
N TRP A 161 10.48 -16.47 2.68
CA TRP A 161 9.30 -17.33 2.69
C TRP A 161 8.74 -17.56 4.08
N VAL A 162 9.59 -17.61 5.11
CA VAL A 162 9.15 -17.71 6.51
C VAL A 162 8.34 -16.48 6.91
N GLY A 163 8.78 -15.28 6.54
CA GLY A 163 8.06 -14.03 6.79
C GLY A 163 6.70 -13.97 6.10
N LEU A 164 6.54 -14.64 4.96
CA LEU A 164 5.29 -14.76 4.22
C LEU A 164 4.41 -15.95 4.64
N GLY A 165 4.76 -16.64 5.74
CA GLY A 165 3.98 -17.78 6.23
C GLY A 165 4.15 -19.05 5.38
N GLY A 166 5.32 -19.22 4.78
CA GLY A 166 5.70 -20.35 3.92
C GLY A 166 5.49 -20.08 2.43
N ARG A 167 6.10 -20.92 1.59
CA ARG A 167 5.87 -20.93 0.14
C ARG A 167 4.44 -21.38 -0.16
N LYS A 168 3.73 -20.62 -0.98
CA LYS A 168 2.39 -20.94 -1.47
C LYS A 168 2.27 -20.61 -2.95
N PRO A 169 1.36 -21.27 -3.68
CA PRO A 169 1.02 -20.84 -5.03
C PRO A 169 0.49 -19.40 -5.02
N TYR A 170 0.89 -18.63 -6.01
CA TYR A 170 0.45 -17.26 -6.24
C TYR A 170 0.21 -17.03 -7.73
N GLU A 171 -0.51 -15.97 -8.09
CA GLU A 171 -0.89 -15.69 -9.47
C GLU A 171 0.31 -15.21 -10.30
N SER A 172 0.50 -15.72 -11.51
CA SER A 172 1.61 -15.32 -12.37
C SER A 172 1.22 -14.38 -13.51
N ASP A 173 -0.08 -14.13 -13.66
CA ASP A 173 -0.64 -13.27 -14.69
C ASP A 173 -1.47 -12.13 -14.09
N ALA A 174 -1.63 -11.07 -14.87
CA ALA A 174 -2.54 -9.97 -14.58
C ALA A 174 -3.21 -9.51 -15.88
N GLU A 175 -3.55 -10.46 -16.75
CA GLU A 175 -4.06 -10.19 -18.10
C GLU A 175 -5.34 -9.35 -18.06
N PHE A 176 -6.13 -9.47 -16.98
CA PHE A 176 -7.32 -8.68 -16.73
C PHE A 176 -7.08 -7.16 -16.78
N LEU A 177 -5.85 -6.68 -16.53
CA LEU A 177 -5.50 -5.26 -16.62
C LEU A 177 -5.49 -4.74 -18.07
N ASN A 178 -5.32 -5.63 -19.06
CA ASN A 178 -5.30 -5.26 -20.48
C ASN A 178 -6.70 -5.07 -21.06
N TYR A 179 -7.75 -5.48 -20.32
CA TYR A 179 -9.12 -5.44 -20.79
C TYR A 179 -9.93 -4.35 -20.08
N THR A 180 -10.65 -3.54 -20.86
CA THR A 180 -11.63 -2.58 -20.31
C THR A 180 -13.00 -3.20 -20.34
N ARG A 181 -13.68 -3.25 -19.19
CA ARG A 181 -15.02 -3.82 -19.04
C ARG A 181 -16.01 -2.73 -18.64
N LEU A 182 -17.16 -2.68 -19.32
CA LEU A 182 -18.23 -1.73 -19.02
C LEU A 182 -19.32 -2.42 -18.21
N PHE A 183 -19.71 -1.83 -17.08
CA PHE A 183 -20.78 -2.35 -16.24
C PHE A 183 -21.89 -1.30 -16.08
N ARG A 184 -23.14 -1.75 -16.13
CA ARG A 184 -24.31 -1.00 -15.67
C ARG A 184 -24.60 -1.38 -14.23
N CYS A 185 -24.52 -0.41 -13.34
CA CYS A 185 -24.89 -0.54 -11.92
C CYS A 185 -26.28 0.08 -11.70
N SER A 186 -27.21 -0.63 -11.05
CA SER A 186 -28.56 -0.15 -10.76
C SER A 186 -29.05 -0.58 -9.37
N ASN A 187 -29.80 0.30 -8.71
CA ASN A 187 -30.53 0.04 -7.45
C ASN A 187 -32.05 -0.02 -7.66
N GLU A 188 -32.54 -0.02 -8.90
CA GLU A 188 -33.97 0.08 -9.23
C GLU A 188 -34.83 -1.03 -8.60
N LYS A 189 -34.24 -2.18 -8.29
CA LYS A 189 -34.94 -3.33 -7.70
C LYS A 189 -34.93 -3.36 -6.17
N GLY A 190 -34.46 -2.29 -5.51
CA GLY A 190 -34.28 -2.24 -4.06
C GLY A 190 -33.03 -2.97 -3.55
N TYR A 191 -32.22 -3.54 -4.44
CA TYR A 191 -30.90 -4.09 -4.15
C TYR A 191 -29.92 -3.71 -5.26
N PHE A 192 -28.63 -3.67 -4.91
CA PHE A 192 -27.57 -3.33 -5.85
C PHE A 192 -27.36 -4.46 -6.86
N THR A 193 -27.49 -4.11 -8.14
CA THR A 193 -27.30 -5.02 -9.27
C THR A 193 -26.22 -4.48 -10.20
N VAL A 194 -25.32 -5.36 -10.62
CA VAL A 194 -24.27 -5.07 -11.59
C VAL A 194 -24.48 -6.00 -12.77
N SER A 195 -24.60 -5.42 -13.97
CA SER A 195 -24.71 -6.17 -15.22
C SER A 195 -23.60 -5.72 -16.16
N GLU A 196 -22.83 -6.66 -16.68
CA GLU A 196 -21.81 -6.37 -17.68
C GLU A 196 -22.46 -6.03 -19.02
N LYS A 197 -21.97 -4.98 -19.66
CA LYS A 197 -22.31 -4.64 -21.04
C LYS A 197 -21.26 -5.27 -21.93
N CYS A 198 -21.55 -6.48 -22.40
CA CYS A 198 -20.77 -7.09 -23.47
C CYS A 198 -20.88 -6.23 -24.74
N THR A 199 -19.76 -6.11 -25.46
CA THR A 199 -19.74 -5.51 -26.81
C THR A 199 -20.10 -6.58 -27.83
#